data_AF-V6AVM2-F1
#
_entry.id   AF-V6AVM2-F1
#
_cell.length_a   1.000
_cell.length_b   1.000
_cell.length_c   1.000
_cell.angle_alpha   90.00
_cell.angle_beta   90.00
_cell.angle_gamma   90.00
#
_symmetry.space_group_name_H-M   'P 1'
#
loop_
_entity.id
_entity.type
_entity.pdbx_description
1 polymer ?
#
loop_
_entity_poly.entity_id
_entity_poly.type
_entity_poly.pdbx_seq_one_letter_code
_entity_poly.pdbx_strand_id
1 'polypeptide(L)'
;MKLYLIATLFLISMAVILSYQPAEAQIAANKAYSLTGNGFAVSERSITDTNIELIFTSGQKKTNVDLSLSSMLFATDGKEMTISGFSGTALRNGQIITISSTATGTDGKQYSLKALGRLVGKTTTDSIYTISGTLTDPSRKSTKLFYTAMISEFAIAPTQTTQKSDVVVKILKGAANPEDRTYVDQQAGFSFRYLSEDRLTIPPGTKITFINEDTQSHSLESGTANYNSRKKTFTSDGKISSSEILPGRSWTVTFDEQGFYRLFDKKYQWIDMTIFVIDSSKVQSPKTQIN
;
A
#
# COMPACT_ATOMS: atom_id res chain seq x y z
N MET A 1 -17.80 -8.34 53.32
CA MET A 1 -18.33 -8.16 51.94
C MET A 1 -17.62 -7.04 51.17
N LYS A 2 -17.45 -5.83 51.72
CA LYS A 2 -16.81 -4.69 51.01
C LYS A 2 -15.33 -4.91 50.63
N LEU A 3 -14.54 -5.60 51.46
CA LEU A 3 -13.10 -5.82 51.19
C LEU A 3 -12.85 -6.80 50.03
N TYR A 4 -13.67 -7.86 49.95
CA TYR A 4 -13.61 -8.83 48.85
C TYR A 4 -13.98 -8.22 47.50
N LEU A 5 -14.94 -7.28 47.48
CA LEU A 5 -15.37 -6.58 46.26
C LEU A 5 -14.27 -5.66 45.70
N ILE A 6 -13.52 -5.00 46.59
CA ILE A 6 -12.40 -4.12 46.20
C ILE A 6 -11.23 -4.96 45.67
N ALA A 7 -10.94 -6.10 46.32
CA ALA A 7 -9.89 -7.02 45.87
C ALA A 7 -10.20 -7.62 44.49
N THR A 8 -11.46 -7.99 44.20
CA THR A 8 -11.84 -8.48 42.88
C THR A 8 -11.81 -7.39 41.81
N LEU A 9 -12.26 -6.16 42.10
CA LEU A 9 -12.13 -5.03 41.17
C LEU A 9 -10.66 -4.72 40.84
N PHE A 10 -9.78 -4.78 41.84
CA PHE A 10 -8.34 -4.58 41.63
C PHE A 10 -7.73 -5.70 40.78
N LEU A 11 -8.05 -6.96 41.06
CA LEU A 11 -7.59 -8.11 40.27
C LEU A 11 -8.10 -8.10 38.83
N ILE A 12 -9.36 -7.69 38.60
CA ILE A 12 -9.92 -7.51 37.25
C ILE A 12 -9.20 -6.38 36.53
N SER A 13 -8.96 -5.24 37.20
CA SER A 13 -8.22 -4.12 36.60
C SER A 13 -6.77 -4.50 36.24
N MET A 14 -6.10 -5.27 37.10
CA MET A 14 -4.75 -5.78 36.86
C MET A 14 -4.73 -6.81 35.71
N ALA A 15 -5.72 -7.69 35.65
CA ALA A 15 -5.87 -8.66 34.57
C ALA A 15 -6.14 -7.98 33.22
N VAL A 16 -6.95 -6.92 33.19
CA VAL A 16 -7.19 -6.11 31.98
C VAL A 16 -5.90 -5.42 31.53
N ILE A 17 -5.11 -4.86 32.46
CA ILE A 17 -3.82 -4.23 32.15
C ILE A 17 -2.78 -5.26 31.65
N LEU A 18 -2.70 -6.44 32.25
CA LEU A 18 -1.75 -7.50 31.87
C LEU A 18 -2.14 -8.22 30.56
N SER A 19 -3.43 -8.23 30.22
CA SER A 19 -3.92 -8.79 28.96
C SER A 19 -3.75 -7.85 27.76
N TYR A 20 -3.38 -6.59 28.00
CA TYR A 20 -3.16 -5.60 26.96
C TYR A 20 -1.77 -5.76 26.34
N GLN A 21 -1.61 -6.73 25.44
CA GLN A 21 -0.46 -6.75 24.53
C GLN A 21 -0.70 -5.67 23.47
N PRO A 22 0.08 -4.57 23.45
CA PRO A 22 -0.13 -3.57 22.44
C PRO A 22 0.18 -4.20 21.08
N ALA A 23 -0.70 -4.01 20.10
CA ALA A 23 -0.44 -4.50 18.75
C ALA A 23 0.89 -3.90 18.27
N GLU A 24 1.82 -4.75 17.84
CA GLU A 24 3.01 -4.32 17.12
C GLU A 24 2.67 -4.30 15.63
N ALA A 25 3.13 -3.26 14.93
CA ALA A 25 2.93 -3.17 13.50
C ALA A 25 3.91 -4.10 12.78
N GLN A 26 3.48 -4.64 11.65
CA GLN A 26 4.31 -5.50 10.79
C GLN A 26 5.22 -4.67 9.86
N ILE A 27 5.71 -3.50 10.32
CA ILE A 27 6.61 -2.65 9.54
C ILE A 27 8.05 -2.96 9.96
N ALA A 28 8.62 -3.99 9.35
CA ALA A 28 10.04 -4.30 9.40
C ALA A 28 10.87 -3.36 8.50
N ALA A 29 12.16 -3.19 8.81
CA ALA A 29 13.08 -2.40 8.01
C ALA A 29 13.52 -3.12 6.73
N ASN A 30 13.97 -2.35 5.73
CA ASN A 30 14.49 -2.81 4.44
C ASN A 30 13.46 -3.59 3.59
N LYS A 31 12.18 -3.29 3.78
CA LYS A 31 11.04 -3.85 3.04
C LYS A 31 10.27 -2.75 2.31
N ALA A 32 9.56 -3.14 1.26
CA ALA A 32 8.63 -2.27 0.55
C ALA A 32 7.20 -2.49 1.06
N TYR A 33 6.46 -1.39 1.18
CA TYR A 33 5.10 -1.37 1.69
C TYR A 33 4.22 -0.47 0.83
N SER A 34 2.93 -0.80 0.82
CA SER A 34 1.89 0.09 0.31
C SER A 34 0.99 0.52 1.45
N LEU A 35 0.63 1.80 1.48
CA LEU A 35 -0.44 2.32 2.33
C LEU A 35 -1.62 2.66 1.44
N THR A 36 -2.75 1.99 1.62
CA THR A 36 -3.99 2.33 0.90
C THR A 36 -5.06 2.69 1.92
N GLY A 37 -5.71 3.83 1.74
CA GLY A 37 -6.70 4.31 2.70
C GLY A 37 -7.79 5.17 2.06
N ASN A 38 -8.93 5.16 2.71
CA ASN A 38 -10.10 5.97 2.36
C ASN A 38 -10.47 6.83 3.55
N GLY A 39 -10.99 8.02 3.29
CA GLY A 39 -11.17 9.02 4.32
C GLY A 39 -11.94 10.25 3.88
N PHE A 40 -11.86 11.27 4.73
CA PHE A 40 -12.52 12.57 4.55
C PHE A 40 -11.54 13.72 4.72
N ALA A 41 -11.71 14.73 3.87
CA ALA A 41 -11.06 16.02 3.96
C ALA A 41 -12.10 17.06 4.42
N VAL A 42 -11.81 17.72 5.54
CA VAL A 42 -12.72 18.66 6.21
C VAL A 42 -12.11 20.06 6.14
N SER A 43 -12.75 20.93 5.37
CA SER A 43 -12.45 22.37 5.30
C SER A 43 -13.48 23.17 6.09
N GLU A 44 -13.32 24.49 6.15
CA GLU A 44 -14.31 25.39 6.76
C GLU A 44 -15.69 25.32 6.10
N ARG A 45 -15.75 24.93 4.82
CA ARG A 45 -16.96 25.06 3.99
C ARG A 45 -17.50 23.74 3.46
N SER A 46 -16.73 22.66 3.57
CA SER A 46 -17.10 21.37 2.97
C SER A 46 -16.39 20.19 3.64
N ILE A 47 -17.04 19.03 3.52
CA ILE A 47 -16.45 17.73 3.76
C ILE A 47 -16.45 16.99 2.42
N THR A 48 -15.28 16.52 2.00
CA THR A 48 -15.13 15.78 0.75
C THR A 48 -14.45 14.45 0.99
N ASP A 49 -14.78 13.46 0.16
CA ASP A 49 -14.09 12.17 0.20
C ASP A 49 -12.64 12.34 -0.28
N THR A 50 -11.76 11.54 0.30
CA THR A 50 -10.36 11.49 -0.09
C THR A 50 -9.81 10.06 -0.02
N ASN A 51 -8.93 9.76 -0.95
CA ASN A 51 -8.24 8.49 -1.06
C ASN A 51 -6.74 8.75 -1.02
N ILE A 52 -6.02 7.84 -0.36
CA ILE A 52 -4.57 7.87 -0.28
C ILE A 52 -4.02 6.52 -0.70
N GLU A 53 -3.03 6.55 -1.58
CA GLU A 53 -2.27 5.37 -1.96
C GLU A 53 -0.78 5.74 -1.97
N LEU A 54 -0.02 5.18 -1.05
CA LEU A 54 1.42 5.37 -0.93
C LEU A 54 2.12 4.07 -1.25
N ILE A 55 3.29 4.19 -1.84
CA ILE A 55 4.27 3.12 -1.89
C ILE A 55 5.58 3.68 -1.37
N PHE A 56 6.12 3.02 -0.36
CA PHE A 56 7.32 3.45 0.33
C PHE A 56 8.19 2.25 0.68
N THR A 57 9.49 2.51 0.77
CA THR A 57 10.45 1.57 1.34
C THR A 57 10.77 2.00 2.76
N SER A 58 11.10 1.02 3.59
CA SER A 58 11.55 1.25 4.95
C SER A 58 13.07 1.13 4.99
N GLY A 59 13.73 2.06 5.67
CA GLY A 59 15.13 1.96 6.06
C GLY A 59 15.25 1.98 7.58
N GLN A 60 16.34 1.46 8.12
CA GLN A 60 16.57 1.51 9.57
C GLN A 60 17.51 2.67 9.93
N LYS A 61 17.11 3.48 10.91
CA LYS A 61 17.95 4.53 11.49
C LYS A 61 17.90 4.44 13.02
N LYS A 62 18.93 3.84 13.61
CA LYS A 62 18.99 3.51 15.04
C LYS A 62 17.78 2.65 15.46
N THR A 63 16.92 3.17 16.34
CA THR A 63 15.71 2.47 16.84
C THR A 63 14.45 2.80 16.05
N ASN A 64 14.51 3.71 15.08
CA ASN A 64 13.36 4.11 14.26
C ASN A 64 13.45 3.50 12.87
N VAL A 65 12.28 3.30 12.25
CA VAL A 65 12.18 2.92 10.85
C VAL A 65 11.85 4.17 10.04
N ASP A 66 12.79 4.63 9.24
CA ASP A 66 12.57 5.75 8.31
C ASP A 66 11.82 5.23 7.09
N LEU A 67 10.87 6.01 6.60
CA LEU A 67 10.07 5.69 5.42
C LEU A 67 10.50 6.59 4.28
N SER A 68 10.92 5.98 3.18
CA SER A 68 11.31 6.66 1.94
C SER A 68 10.22 6.47 0.90
N LEU A 69 9.56 7.55 0.53
CA LEU A 69 8.50 7.50 -0.47
C LEU A 69 9.08 7.20 -1.83
N SER A 70 8.45 6.28 -2.52
CA SER A 70 8.80 5.96 -3.90
C SER A 70 7.70 6.38 -4.87
N SER A 71 6.44 6.28 -4.47
CA SER A 71 5.30 6.81 -5.23
C SER A 71 4.15 7.13 -4.29
N MET A 72 3.41 8.20 -4.55
CA MET A 72 2.21 8.57 -3.81
C MET A 72 1.18 9.12 -4.76
N LEU A 73 -0.04 8.62 -4.63
CA LEU A 73 -1.23 9.22 -5.20
C LEU A 73 -2.13 9.68 -4.05
N PHE A 74 -2.43 10.97 -4.07
CA PHE A 74 -3.36 11.60 -3.15
C PHE A 74 -4.48 12.21 -3.96
N ALA A 75 -5.71 11.78 -3.71
CA ALA A 75 -6.89 12.35 -4.34
C ALA A 75 -7.80 12.95 -3.28
N THR A 76 -8.15 14.22 -3.45
CA THR A 76 -9.20 14.88 -2.66
C THR A 76 -10.16 15.53 -3.62
N ASP A 77 -11.46 15.22 -3.49
CA ASP A 77 -12.48 15.77 -4.40
C ASP A 77 -12.19 15.47 -5.89
N GLY A 78 -11.64 14.29 -6.17
CA GLY A 78 -11.23 13.87 -7.52
C GLY A 78 -10.04 14.63 -8.11
N LYS A 79 -9.41 15.55 -7.35
CA LYS A 79 -8.20 16.24 -7.77
C LYS A 79 -6.97 15.53 -7.24
N GLU A 80 -6.10 15.17 -8.17
CA GLU A 80 -4.83 14.52 -7.88
C GLU A 80 -3.76 15.54 -7.51
N MET A 81 -2.86 15.12 -6.63
CA MET A 81 -1.69 15.90 -6.26
C MET A 81 -0.43 15.07 -6.37
N THR A 82 0.62 15.67 -6.91
CA THR A 82 1.96 15.11 -6.95
C THR A 82 2.68 15.44 -5.65
N ILE A 83 3.29 14.43 -5.01
CA ILE A 83 3.96 14.61 -3.73
C ILE A 83 5.48 14.69 -3.90
N SER A 84 6.11 15.57 -3.15
CA SER A 84 7.56 15.75 -3.07
C SER A 84 7.99 16.02 -1.62
N GLY A 85 9.29 15.93 -1.35
CA GLY A 85 9.84 16.24 -0.02
C GLY A 85 9.27 15.34 1.10
N PHE A 86 8.90 14.11 0.78
CA PHE A 86 8.34 13.19 1.75
C PHE A 86 9.36 12.82 2.83
N SER A 87 8.89 12.84 4.07
CA SER A 87 9.57 12.32 5.24
C SER A 87 8.55 11.53 6.05
N GLY A 88 8.81 10.24 6.25
CA GLY A 88 8.00 9.40 7.12
C GLY A 88 8.84 8.67 8.15
N THR A 89 8.26 8.38 9.31
CA THR A 89 8.93 7.61 10.36
C THR A 89 7.91 6.71 11.06
N ALA A 90 8.26 5.46 11.27
CA ALA A 90 7.56 4.55 12.15
C ALA A 90 8.25 4.53 13.53
N LEU A 91 7.48 4.85 14.57
CA LEU A 91 7.90 4.96 15.96
C LEU A 91 7.22 3.87 16.79
N ARG A 92 7.84 3.51 17.92
CA ARG A 92 7.29 2.53 18.89
C ARG A 92 6.91 1.20 18.20
N ASN A 93 7.87 0.56 17.54
CA ASN A 93 7.65 -0.68 16.78
C ASN A 93 6.49 -0.54 15.76
N GLY A 94 6.43 0.63 15.11
CA GLY A 94 5.44 0.99 14.11
C GLY A 94 4.02 1.27 14.64
N GLN A 95 3.79 1.31 15.95
CA GLN A 95 2.48 1.71 16.50
C GLN A 95 2.06 3.13 16.11
N ILE A 96 3.05 3.99 15.85
CA ILE A 96 2.83 5.37 15.41
C ILE A 96 3.59 5.55 14.10
N ILE A 97 2.92 6.11 13.10
CA ILE A 97 3.57 6.61 11.89
C ILE A 97 3.40 8.11 11.82
N THR A 98 4.46 8.82 11.44
CA THR A 98 4.40 10.25 11.14
C THR A 98 4.75 10.45 9.68
N ILE A 99 4.02 11.32 8.99
CA ILE A 99 4.22 11.65 7.59
C ILE A 99 4.26 13.17 7.47
N SER A 100 5.24 13.67 6.73
CA SER A 100 5.32 15.06 6.30
C SER A 100 5.69 15.09 4.83
N SER A 101 5.03 15.92 4.03
CA SER A 101 5.39 16.10 2.62
C SER A 101 4.91 17.44 2.07
N THR A 102 5.35 17.75 0.86
CA THR A 102 4.78 18.81 0.03
C THR A 102 3.92 18.16 -1.05
N ALA A 103 2.70 18.63 -1.20
CA ALA A 103 1.78 18.21 -2.26
C ALA A 103 1.61 19.34 -3.29
N THR A 104 1.67 19.02 -4.57
CA THR A 104 1.45 19.99 -5.65
C THR A 104 0.19 19.59 -6.41
N GLY A 105 -0.83 20.44 -6.38
CA GLY A 105 -2.06 20.23 -7.14
C GLY A 105 -1.85 20.41 -8.65
N THR A 106 -2.83 19.96 -9.44
CA THR A 106 -2.84 20.19 -10.90
C THR A 106 -2.88 21.68 -11.29
N ASP A 107 -3.30 22.56 -10.36
CA ASP A 107 -3.23 24.02 -10.50
C ASP A 107 -1.85 24.61 -10.19
N GLY A 108 -0.85 23.77 -9.92
CA GLY A 108 0.52 24.14 -9.60
C GLY A 108 0.71 24.68 -8.18
N LYS A 109 -0.35 24.76 -7.35
CA LYS A 109 -0.22 25.23 -5.98
C LYS A 109 0.41 24.17 -5.10
N GLN A 110 1.28 24.62 -4.20
CA GLN A 110 1.94 23.76 -3.23
C GLN A 110 1.22 23.79 -1.89
N TYR A 111 1.06 22.64 -1.31
CA TYR A 111 0.41 22.40 -0.04
C TYR A 111 1.38 21.67 0.89
N SER A 112 1.33 21.94 2.18
CA SER A 112 2.08 21.17 3.18
C SER A 112 1.18 20.11 3.79
N LEU A 113 1.56 18.84 3.68
CA LEU A 113 0.91 17.72 4.33
C LEU A 113 1.67 17.35 5.60
N LYS A 114 0.94 17.22 6.70
CA LYS A 114 1.42 16.60 7.95
C LYS A 114 0.38 15.63 8.47
N ALA A 115 0.77 14.41 8.77
CA ALA A 115 -0.13 13.39 9.28
C ALA A 115 0.51 12.52 10.35
N LEU A 116 -0.34 12.00 11.24
CA LEU A 116 0.00 11.04 12.26
C LEU A 116 -0.98 9.86 12.16
N GLY A 117 -0.44 8.66 12.03
CA GLY A 117 -1.19 7.41 12.08
C GLY A 117 -0.97 6.67 13.37
N ARG A 118 -2.02 6.03 13.86
CA ARG A 118 -2.00 5.13 15.02
C ARG A 118 -2.49 3.75 14.58
N LEU A 119 -1.74 2.72 14.94
CA LEU A 119 -2.15 1.34 14.72
C LEU A 119 -3.40 1.03 15.55
N VAL A 120 -4.43 0.51 14.90
CA VAL A 120 -5.71 0.14 15.53
C VAL A 120 -6.04 -1.34 15.36
N GLY A 121 -5.33 -2.04 14.47
CA GLY A 121 -5.52 -3.47 14.25
C GLY A 121 -4.47 -4.04 13.30
N LYS A 122 -4.51 -5.35 13.10
CA LYS A 122 -3.68 -6.05 12.11
C LYS A 122 -4.41 -7.29 11.59
N THR A 123 -4.07 -7.70 10.38
CA THR A 123 -4.39 -9.01 9.82
C THR A 123 -3.13 -9.89 9.89
N THR A 124 -3.13 -11.03 9.20
CA THR A 124 -1.93 -11.85 9.03
C THR A 124 -0.84 -11.13 8.23
N THR A 125 -1.23 -10.24 7.30
CA THR A 125 -0.36 -9.64 6.28
C THR A 125 -0.33 -8.12 6.31
N ASP A 126 -1.23 -7.49 7.07
CA ASP A 126 -1.48 -6.07 7.01
C ASP A 126 -1.58 -5.43 8.40
N SER A 127 -1.17 -4.17 8.48
CA SER A 127 -1.34 -3.32 9.66
C SER A 127 -2.38 -2.24 9.37
N ILE A 128 -3.38 -2.10 10.24
CA ILE A 128 -4.50 -1.17 10.06
C ILE A 128 -4.30 0.05 10.93
N TYR A 129 -4.33 1.23 10.32
CA TYR A 129 -4.10 2.52 10.96
C TYR A 129 -5.31 3.45 10.83
N THR A 130 -5.59 4.20 11.89
CA THR A 130 -6.31 5.47 11.78
C THR A 130 -5.30 6.59 11.60
N ILE A 131 -5.45 7.39 10.55
CA ILE A 131 -4.52 8.48 10.22
C ILE A 131 -5.27 9.80 10.26
N SER A 132 -4.76 10.76 11.01
CA SER A 132 -5.25 12.13 11.03
C SER A 132 -4.15 13.08 10.60
N GLY A 133 -4.50 14.09 9.81
CA GLY A 133 -3.52 15.05 9.33
C GLY A 133 -4.11 16.39 8.93
N THR A 134 -3.26 17.24 8.38
CA THR A 134 -3.60 18.55 7.85
C THR A 134 -2.93 18.74 6.50
N LEU A 135 -3.71 19.24 5.54
CA LEU A 135 -3.22 19.80 4.30
C LEU A 135 -3.33 21.32 4.38
N THR A 136 -2.21 22.03 4.36
CA THR A 136 -2.16 23.49 4.49
C THR A 136 -1.84 24.12 3.14
N ASP A 137 -2.67 25.04 2.68
CA ASP A 137 -2.49 25.75 1.41
C ASP A 137 -1.48 26.93 1.52
N PRO A 138 -1.09 27.57 0.41
CA PRO A 138 -0.18 28.72 0.43
C PRO A 138 -0.70 29.93 1.22
N SER A 139 -2.04 30.04 1.37
CA SER A 139 -2.70 31.08 2.16
C SER A 139 -2.83 30.70 3.64
N ARG A 140 -2.17 29.61 4.08
CA ARG A 140 -2.17 29.06 5.44
C ARG A 140 -3.54 28.55 5.91
N LYS A 141 -4.49 28.34 5.01
CA LYS A 141 -5.74 27.65 5.37
C LYS A 141 -5.47 26.16 5.48
N SER A 142 -6.07 25.54 6.50
CA SER A 142 -5.85 24.14 6.82
C SER A 142 -7.12 23.33 6.56
N THR A 143 -6.97 22.28 5.76
CA THR A 143 -7.96 21.20 5.60
C THR A 143 -7.53 20.03 6.48
N LYS A 144 -8.40 19.58 7.38
CA LYS A 144 -8.13 18.40 8.20
C LYS A 144 -8.40 17.14 7.39
N LEU A 145 -7.57 16.14 7.55
CA LEU A 145 -7.67 14.86 6.87
C LEU A 145 -7.87 13.74 7.89
N PHE A 146 -8.76 12.79 7.60
CA PHE A 146 -9.02 11.62 8.42
C PHE A 146 -9.12 10.39 7.53
N TYR A 147 -8.28 9.38 7.73
CA TYR A 147 -8.29 8.13 6.99
C TYR A 147 -8.35 6.93 7.92
N THR A 148 -8.96 5.86 7.41
CA THR A 148 -8.57 4.51 7.80
C THR A 148 -7.73 3.95 6.66
N ALA A 149 -6.54 3.45 6.99
CA ALA A 149 -5.58 2.98 6.01
C ALA A 149 -5.01 1.62 6.40
N MET A 150 -4.76 0.80 5.39
CA MET A 150 -4.07 -0.46 5.49
C MET A 150 -2.65 -0.28 4.98
N ILE A 151 -1.67 -0.75 5.77
CA ILE A 151 -0.27 -0.86 5.36
C ILE A 151 0.03 -2.34 5.15
N SER A 152 0.41 -2.70 3.93
CA SER A 152 0.71 -4.07 3.51
C SER A 152 2.15 -4.18 3.05
N GLU A 153 2.84 -5.25 3.45
CA GLU A 153 4.17 -5.59 2.92
C GLU A 153 4.04 -6.13 1.49
N PHE A 154 4.98 -5.79 0.61
CA PHE A 154 5.07 -6.41 -0.71
C PHE A 154 5.62 -7.84 -0.58
N ALA A 155 4.99 -8.81 -1.23
CA ALA A 155 5.55 -10.15 -1.31
C ALA A 155 6.91 -10.12 -2.02
N ILE A 156 7.90 -10.77 -1.42
CA ILE A 156 9.18 -11.03 -2.09
C ILE A 156 8.96 -12.23 -3.00
N ALA A 157 9.14 -12.05 -4.31
CA ALA A 157 9.11 -13.20 -5.21
C ALA A 157 10.23 -14.17 -4.79
N PRO A 158 9.96 -15.48 -4.62
CA PRO A 158 10.96 -16.44 -4.16
C PRO A 158 12.14 -16.43 -5.12
N THR A 159 13.26 -15.89 -4.66
CA THR A 159 14.52 -15.90 -5.41
C THR A 159 15.14 -17.27 -5.17
N GLN A 160 14.88 -18.23 -6.06
CA GLN A 160 15.73 -19.42 -6.08
C GLN A 160 17.11 -18.97 -6.58
N THR A 161 18.07 -18.95 -5.66
CA THR A 161 19.49 -18.88 -5.98
C THR A 161 19.79 -19.95 -7.03
N THR A 162 20.41 -19.52 -8.14
CA THR A 162 20.75 -20.27 -9.38
C THR A 162 19.63 -20.45 -10.42
N GLN A 163 19.83 -19.75 -11.54
CA GLN A 163 19.03 -19.68 -12.78
C GLN A 163 17.72 -18.86 -12.71
N LYS A 164 17.79 -17.66 -13.32
CA LYS A 164 16.69 -16.92 -13.98
C LYS A 164 15.28 -17.31 -13.48
N SER A 165 14.88 -16.77 -12.33
CA SER A 165 13.60 -17.08 -11.71
C SER A 165 12.45 -16.48 -12.53
N ASP A 166 11.70 -17.33 -13.23
CA ASP A 166 10.44 -16.98 -13.88
C ASP A 166 9.35 -16.89 -12.79
N VAL A 167 8.93 -15.67 -12.44
CA VAL A 167 7.85 -15.45 -11.48
C VAL A 167 6.52 -15.68 -12.19
N VAL A 168 5.61 -16.45 -11.60
CA VAL A 168 4.30 -16.72 -12.21
C VAL A 168 3.19 -15.99 -11.44
N VAL A 169 2.38 -15.22 -12.14
CA VAL A 169 1.19 -14.55 -11.62
C VAL A 169 -0.04 -15.07 -12.37
N LYS A 170 -1.09 -15.44 -11.65
CA LYS A 170 -2.33 -15.97 -12.24
C LYS A 170 -3.41 -14.90 -12.20
N ILE A 171 -4.10 -14.67 -13.33
CA ILE A 171 -5.39 -13.99 -13.35
C ILE A 171 -6.42 -15.02 -12.94
N LEU A 172 -7.02 -14.82 -11.77
CA LEU A 172 -7.81 -15.86 -11.11
C LEU A 172 -9.15 -16.06 -11.80
N LYS A 173 -9.69 -17.28 -11.69
CA LYS A 173 -11.02 -17.59 -12.23
C LYS A 173 -12.08 -16.66 -11.66
N GLY A 174 -12.89 -16.05 -12.53
CA GLY A 174 -13.92 -15.08 -12.15
C GLY A 174 -13.41 -13.66 -11.92
N ALA A 175 -12.12 -13.37 -12.20
CA ALA A 175 -11.54 -12.03 -12.08
C ALA A 175 -12.31 -10.95 -12.87
N ALA A 176 -12.87 -11.30 -14.03
CA ALA A 176 -13.68 -10.43 -14.87
C ALA A 176 -15.09 -10.15 -14.34
N ASN A 177 -15.61 -10.94 -13.40
CA ASN A 177 -16.96 -10.76 -12.86
C ASN A 177 -16.88 -10.59 -11.34
N PRO A 178 -16.69 -9.36 -10.83
CA PRO A 178 -16.64 -9.10 -9.39
C PRO A 178 -17.98 -9.38 -8.68
N GLU A 179 -19.10 -9.26 -9.40
CA GLU A 179 -20.46 -9.40 -8.85
C GLU A 179 -20.94 -10.86 -8.76
N ASP A 180 -20.43 -11.76 -9.62
CA ASP A 180 -20.83 -13.17 -9.66
C ASP A 180 -20.14 -14.04 -8.57
N ARG A 181 -19.45 -13.41 -7.61
CA ARG A 181 -18.51 -14.11 -6.72
C ARG A 181 -19.17 -14.72 -5.50
N THR A 182 -19.64 -15.96 -5.67
CA THR A 182 -19.83 -16.89 -4.57
C THR A 182 -18.50 -17.59 -4.23
N TYR A 183 -17.91 -17.27 -3.07
CA TYR A 183 -17.01 -18.13 -2.29
C TYR A 183 -15.60 -18.53 -2.81
N VAL A 184 -14.95 -17.77 -3.70
CA VAL A 184 -13.53 -18.06 -4.04
C VAL A 184 -12.59 -17.19 -3.17
N ASP A 185 -12.05 -17.82 -2.12
CA ASP A 185 -11.02 -17.37 -1.18
C ASP A 185 -11.20 -16.00 -0.50
N GLN A 186 -12.20 -15.92 0.39
CA GLN A 186 -12.20 -14.93 1.47
C GLN A 186 -11.06 -15.20 2.44
N GLN A 187 -9.97 -14.44 2.36
CA GLN A 187 -9.02 -14.35 3.47
C GLN A 187 -9.51 -13.23 4.43
N ALA A 188 -9.97 -13.64 5.61
CA ALA A 188 -10.37 -12.77 6.71
C ALA A 188 -11.38 -11.64 6.35
N GLY A 189 -12.31 -11.89 5.43
CA GLY A 189 -13.52 -11.07 5.26
C GLY A 189 -13.37 -9.70 4.58
N PHE A 190 -12.21 -9.34 4.02
CA PHE A 190 -12.01 -7.98 3.45
C PHE A 190 -11.18 -7.86 2.16
N SER A 191 -10.61 -8.93 1.59
CA SER A 191 -9.82 -8.82 0.36
C SER A 191 -10.33 -9.73 -0.75
N PHE A 192 -10.72 -9.13 -1.88
CA PHE A 192 -10.97 -9.85 -3.13
C PHE A 192 -9.66 -9.88 -3.92
N ARG A 193 -9.08 -11.07 -4.09
CA ARG A 193 -7.91 -11.25 -4.96
C ARG A 193 -8.39 -11.49 -6.39
N TYR A 194 -7.96 -10.66 -7.33
CA TYR A 194 -8.17 -10.84 -8.78
C TYR A 194 -6.98 -11.51 -9.45
N LEU A 195 -5.81 -11.34 -8.84
CA LEU A 195 -4.53 -11.91 -9.22
C LEU A 195 -4.02 -12.78 -8.06
N SER A 196 -3.24 -13.82 -8.35
CA SER A 196 -2.59 -14.61 -7.30
C SER A 196 -1.66 -13.77 -6.42
N GLU A 197 -1.08 -12.72 -7.00
CA GLU A 197 -0.33 -11.68 -6.31
C GLU A 197 -0.73 -10.31 -6.85
N ASP A 198 -1.04 -9.38 -5.95
CA ASP A 198 -1.38 -7.99 -6.23
C ASP A 198 -0.18 -7.06 -6.03
N ARG A 199 0.87 -7.53 -5.34
CA ARG A 199 2.09 -6.76 -5.05
C ARG A 199 3.33 -7.64 -5.05
N LEU A 200 4.34 -7.27 -5.84
CA LEU A 200 5.60 -8.02 -5.94
C LEU A 200 6.82 -7.11 -5.79
N THR A 201 7.84 -7.58 -5.09
CA THR A 201 9.20 -7.02 -5.16
C THR A 201 10.12 -8.00 -5.90
N ILE A 202 10.82 -7.50 -6.91
CA ILE A 202 11.70 -8.29 -7.79
C ILE A 202 13.02 -7.55 -8.08
N PRO A 203 14.12 -8.26 -8.37
CA PRO A 203 15.33 -7.63 -8.89
C PRO A 203 15.19 -7.26 -10.38
N PRO A 204 15.99 -6.28 -10.89
CA PRO A 204 16.12 -6.01 -12.31
C PRO A 204 16.43 -7.27 -13.15
N GLY A 205 15.85 -7.36 -14.34
CA GLY A 205 16.00 -8.49 -15.27
C GLY A 205 15.08 -9.68 -14.97
N THR A 206 14.21 -9.57 -13.96
CA THR A 206 13.23 -10.63 -13.64
C THR A 206 12.17 -10.72 -14.73
N LYS A 207 11.84 -11.95 -15.12
CA LYS A 207 10.71 -12.26 -16.00
C LYS A 207 9.50 -12.64 -15.17
N ILE A 208 8.35 -12.05 -15.50
CA ILE A 208 7.06 -12.42 -14.93
C ILE A 208 6.18 -12.99 -16.02
N THR A 209 5.67 -14.20 -15.80
CA THR A 209 4.69 -14.87 -16.65
C THR A 209 3.30 -14.77 -16.02
N PHE A 210 2.40 -14.10 -16.73
CA PHE A 210 0.99 -13.99 -16.40
C PHE A 210 0.22 -15.13 -17.06
N ILE A 211 -0.56 -15.89 -16.31
CA ILE A 211 -1.41 -16.98 -16.81
C ILE A 211 -2.87 -16.60 -16.62
N ASN A 212 -3.67 -16.64 -17.68
CA ASN A 212 -5.10 -16.39 -17.58
C ASN A 212 -5.84 -17.69 -17.18
N GLU A 213 -6.25 -17.80 -15.93
CA GLU A 213 -7.12 -18.89 -15.44
C GLU A 213 -8.61 -18.50 -15.43
N ASP A 214 -8.94 -17.27 -15.86
CA ASP A 214 -10.32 -16.85 -16.08
C ASP A 214 -10.88 -17.39 -17.40
N THR A 215 -12.21 -17.38 -17.48
CA THR A 215 -13.01 -17.75 -18.65
C THR A 215 -13.12 -16.60 -19.66
N GLN A 216 -12.83 -15.38 -19.23
CA GLN A 216 -12.82 -14.20 -20.07
C GLN A 216 -11.41 -13.90 -20.56
N SER A 217 -11.35 -13.21 -21.69
CA SER A 217 -10.10 -12.71 -22.24
C SER A 217 -9.63 -11.46 -21.48
N HIS A 218 -8.32 -11.34 -21.28
CA HIS A 218 -7.68 -10.29 -20.49
C HIS A 218 -6.58 -9.58 -21.27
N SER A 219 -6.21 -8.38 -20.87
CA SER A 219 -5.05 -7.68 -21.44
C SER A 219 -4.48 -6.71 -20.43
N LEU A 220 -3.19 -6.87 -20.10
CA LEU A 220 -2.49 -6.06 -19.12
C LEU A 220 -1.73 -4.92 -19.80
N GLU A 221 -1.88 -3.71 -19.25
CA GLU A 221 -1.12 -2.52 -19.64
C GLU A 221 -0.48 -1.89 -18.41
N SER A 222 0.67 -1.23 -18.58
CA SER A 222 1.21 -0.36 -17.53
C SER A 222 0.56 1.01 -17.55
N GLY A 223 0.45 1.65 -16.39
CA GLY A 223 -0.07 3.01 -16.33
C GLY A 223 -0.13 3.63 -14.95
N THR A 224 -0.76 4.79 -14.92
CA THR A 224 -0.97 5.58 -13.70
C THR A 224 -2.39 5.36 -13.21
N ALA A 225 -2.53 5.09 -11.90
CA ALA A 225 -3.85 5.05 -11.27
C ALA A 225 -4.41 6.48 -11.18
N ASN A 226 -5.72 6.60 -11.37
CA ASN A 226 -6.46 7.82 -11.16
C ASN A 226 -7.63 7.53 -10.23
N TYR A 227 -8.06 8.53 -9.45
CA TYR A 227 -9.23 8.38 -8.57
C TYR A 227 -10.30 9.42 -8.91
N ASN A 228 -11.44 8.95 -9.41
CA ASN A 228 -12.63 9.78 -9.59
C ASN A 228 -13.77 9.31 -8.69
N SER A 229 -14.13 10.11 -7.68
CA SER A 229 -15.31 9.91 -6.83
C SER A 229 -15.47 8.45 -6.35
N ARG A 230 -14.42 7.90 -5.72
CA ARG A 230 -14.29 6.51 -5.19
C ARG A 230 -14.05 5.40 -6.20
N LYS A 231 -14.01 5.68 -7.51
CA LYS A 231 -13.60 4.69 -8.52
C LYS A 231 -12.11 4.87 -8.82
N LYS A 232 -11.36 3.77 -8.71
CA LYS A 232 -9.99 3.67 -9.20
C LYS A 232 -10.06 3.36 -10.69
N THR A 233 -9.48 4.21 -11.50
CA THR A 233 -9.31 4.01 -12.94
C THR A 233 -7.85 4.11 -13.30
N PHE A 234 -7.52 3.81 -14.54
CA PHE A 234 -6.15 3.79 -15.02
C PHE A 234 -5.99 4.50 -16.35
N THR A 235 -4.90 5.25 -16.47
CA THR A 235 -4.43 5.82 -17.73
C THR A 235 -3.16 5.08 -18.13
N SER A 236 -3.21 4.42 -19.28
CA SER A 236 -2.06 3.70 -19.85
C SER A 236 -0.88 4.65 -20.06
N ASP A 237 0.32 4.22 -19.70
CA ASP A 237 1.57 4.97 -19.95
C ASP A 237 2.30 4.52 -21.22
N GLY A 238 1.78 3.47 -21.89
CA GLY A 238 2.29 2.94 -23.15
C GLY A 238 3.61 2.17 -23.05
N LYS A 239 4.15 1.92 -21.86
CA LYS A 239 5.46 1.27 -21.69
C LYS A 239 5.40 -0.26 -21.79
N ILE A 240 4.34 -0.85 -21.25
CA ILE A 240 4.12 -2.30 -21.20
C ILE A 240 2.70 -2.59 -21.70
N SER A 241 2.56 -3.55 -22.60
CA SER A 241 1.25 -4.06 -23.05
C SER A 241 1.36 -5.53 -23.45
N SER A 242 0.42 -6.36 -23.00
CA SER A 242 0.44 -7.80 -23.26
C SER A 242 -0.21 -8.23 -24.57
N SER A 243 -0.94 -7.34 -25.25
CA SER A 243 -2.03 -7.73 -26.13
C SER A 243 -3.05 -8.64 -25.42
N GLU A 244 -3.90 -9.33 -26.18
CA GLU A 244 -4.94 -10.20 -25.62
C GLU A 244 -4.36 -11.53 -25.08
N ILE A 245 -4.66 -11.83 -23.82
CA ILE A 245 -4.33 -13.07 -23.12
C ILE A 245 -5.61 -13.90 -23.02
N LEU A 246 -5.80 -14.81 -23.97
CA LEU A 246 -6.97 -15.70 -24.01
C LEU A 246 -7.00 -16.67 -22.80
N PRO A 247 -8.18 -17.22 -22.44
CA PRO A 247 -8.29 -18.25 -21.40
C PRO A 247 -7.29 -19.40 -21.56
N GLY A 248 -6.60 -19.74 -20.48
CA GLY A 248 -5.55 -20.77 -20.43
C GLY A 248 -4.23 -20.38 -21.13
N ARG A 249 -4.12 -19.17 -21.69
CA ARG A 249 -2.87 -18.66 -22.29
C ARG A 249 -2.08 -17.84 -21.30
N SER A 250 -0.84 -17.55 -21.68
CA SER A 250 0.09 -16.78 -20.87
C SER A 250 0.81 -15.70 -21.65
N TRP A 251 1.23 -14.66 -20.95
CA TRP A 251 2.10 -13.62 -21.47
C TRP A 251 3.26 -13.38 -20.52
N THR A 252 4.46 -13.19 -21.06
CA THR A 252 5.69 -12.98 -20.28
C THR A 252 6.30 -11.63 -20.58
N VAL A 253 6.70 -10.91 -19.54
CA VAL A 253 7.37 -9.60 -19.61
C VAL A 253 8.60 -9.58 -18.72
N THR A 254 9.63 -8.85 -19.14
CA THR A 254 10.86 -8.62 -18.37
C THR A 254 10.84 -7.22 -17.78
N PHE A 255 11.29 -7.08 -16.53
CA PHE A 255 11.42 -5.80 -15.85
C PHE A 255 12.88 -5.45 -15.59
N ASP A 256 13.47 -4.63 -16.45
CA ASP A 256 14.91 -4.31 -16.40
C ASP A 256 15.23 -3.03 -15.62
N GLU A 257 14.34 -2.03 -15.61
CA GLU A 257 14.62 -0.76 -14.95
C GLU A 257 14.11 -0.75 -13.51
N GLN A 258 14.88 -0.14 -12.61
CA GLN A 258 14.47 0.06 -11.23
C GLN A 258 13.28 1.02 -11.18
N GLY A 259 12.25 0.68 -10.40
CA GLY A 259 11.10 1.55 -10.23
C GLY A 259 9.83 0.79 -9.88
N PHE A 260 8.73 1.55 -9.84
CA PHE A 260 7.40 1.00 -9.63
C PHE A 260 6.68 0.89 -10.97
N TYR A 261 6.16 -0.29 -11.24
CA TYR A 261 5.31 -0.58 -12.38
C TYR A 261 3.94 -0.94 -11.86
N ARG A 262 2.92 -0.24 -12.33
CA ARG A 262 1.55 -0.60 -12.04
C ARG A 262 0.93 -1.16 -13.30
N LEU A 263 0.52 -2.42 -13.23
CA LEU A 263 -0.19 -3.10 -14.30
C LEU A 263 -1.66 -3.15 -13.97
N PHE A 264 -2.50 -2.98 -14.99
CA PHE A 264 -3.94 -3.09 -14.88
C PHE A 264 -4.52 -3.75 -16.12
N ASP A 265 -5.67 -4.40 -15.97
CA ASP A 265 -6.42 -4.90 -17.13
C ASP A 265 -7.15 -3.75 -17.83
N LYS A 266 -6.96 -3.63 -19.15
CA LYS A 266 -7.54 -2.56 -19.97
C LYS A 266 -9.07 -2.51 -19.88
N LYS A 267 -9.73 -3.68 -19.91
CA LYS A 267 -11.20 -3.81 -19.91
C LYS A 267 -11.74 -3.86 -18.48
N TYR A 268 -11.05 -4.57 -17.60
CA TYR A 268 -11.47 -4.85 -16.22
C TYR A 268 -10.55 -4.14 -15.23
N GLN A 269 -10.60 -2.81 -15.18
CA GLN A 269 -9.62 -1.97 -14.45
C GLN A 269 -9.52 -2.20 -12.93
N TRP A 270 -10.41 -2.97 -12.31
CA TRP A 270 -10.27 -3.43 -10.92
C TRP A 270 -9.25 -4.57 -10.75
N ILE A 271 -8.82 -5.19 -11.84
CA ILE A 271 -7.72 -6.15 -11.87
C ILE A 271 -6.44 -5.35 -12.04
N ASP A 272 -5.75 -5.07 -10.94
CA ASP A 272 -4.48 -4.36 -10.95
C ASP A 272 -3.44 -4.97 -10.00
N MET A 273 -2.17 -4.73 -10.29
CA MET A 273 -1.06 -5.06 -9.40
C MET A 273 0.03 -3.99 -9.43
N THR A 274 0.85 -3.98 -8.38
CA THR A 274 2.05 -3.14 -8.32
C THR A 274 3.31 -4.00 -8.20
N ILE A 275 4.26 -3.78 -9.10
CA ILE A 275 5.56 -4.45 -9.13
C ILE A 275 6.61 -3.42 -8.75
N PHE A 276 7.44 -3.75 -7.78
CA PHE A 276 8.60 -2.97 -7.37
C PHE A 276 9.87 -3.66 -7.83
N VAL A 277 10.56 -3.03 -8.78
CA VAL A 277 11.86 -3.49 -9.25
C VAL A 277 12.93 -2.78 -8.44
N ILE A 278 13.72 -3.51 -7.67
CA ILE A 278 14.77 -2.95 -6.83
C ILE A 278 16.06 -3.74 -6.95
N ASP A 279 17.15 -3.02 -7.20
CA ASP A 279 18.49 -3.57 -7.08
C ASP A 279 18.90 -3.59 -5.60
N SER A 280 18.77 -4.76 -4.97
CA SER A 280 19.13 -4.94 -3.56
C SER A 280 20.63 -4.72 -3.29
N SER A 281 21.48 -4.73 -4.31
CA SER A 281 22.92 -4.40 -4.15
C SER A 281 23.19 -2.91 -3.96
N LYS A 282 22.24 -2.05 -4.32
CA LYS A 282 22.31 -0.59 -4.17
C LYS A 282 21.61 -0.08 -2.92
N VAL A 283 20.93 -0.95 -2.17
CA VAL A 283 20.40 -0.63 -0.85
C VAL A 283 21.57 -0.65 0.13
N GLN A 284 22.08 0.54 0.44
CA GLN A 284 23.26 0.74 1.28
C GLN A 284 23.10 -0.05 2.59
N SER A 285 23.89 -1.11 2.75
CA SER A 285 23.95 -1.86 4.02
C SER A 285 24.34 -0.89 5.13
N PRO A 286 23.74 -0.95 6.32
CA PRO A 286 24.23 -0.19 7.46
C PRO A 286 25.71 -0.55 7.62
N LYS A 287 26.59 0.46 7.53
CA LYS A 287 27.99 0.28 7.88
C LYS A 287 27.99 -0.23 9.32
N THR A 288 28.32 -1.51 9.51
CA THR A 288 28.73 -2.03 10.80
C THR A 288 29.98 -1.25 11.17
N GLN A 289 29.84 -0.18 11.96
CA GLN A 289 30.98 0.38 12.67
C GLN A 289 31.29 -0.60 13.79
N ILE A 290 32.21 -1.51 13.48
CA ILE A 290 32.98 -2.23 14.49
C ILE A 290 34.05 -1.24 14.94
N ASN A 291 33.88 -0.72 16.16
CA ASN A 291 34.89 -0.40 17.18
C ASN A 291 34.34 0.65 18.14
#